data_AF-A0A942DD96-F1
#
_entry.id   AF-A0A942DD96-F1
#
_cell.length_a   1.000
_cell.length_b   1.000
_cell.length_c   1.000
_cell.angle_alpha   90.00
_cell.angle_beta   90.00
_cell.angle_gamma   90.00
#
_symmetry.space_group_name_H-M   'P 1'
#
loop_
_entity.id
_entity.type
_entity.pdbx_description
1 polymer ?
#
loop_
_entity_poly.entity_id
_entity_poly.type
_entity_poly.pdbx_seq_one_letter_code
_entity_poly.pdbx_strand_id
1 'polypeptide(L)'
;MSLELQEIVRANIEHHEKSTQKIMDELLRLSYIIDGCEARTLADLDAPKSLSDSEIAAVMRDVDNSLGAIEACNKHDLPLTTLFQLRAKFKGMNQSAIQRSRLLEERCNELTERLEKLKIENERLSIAPASVQATP
;
A
#
# COMPACT_ATOMS: atom_id res chain seq x y z
N MET A 1 29.80 32.19 -20.44
CA MET A 1 29.56 31.10 -19.48
C MET A 1 30.02 29.82 -20.16
N SER A 2 30.90 29.01 -19.53
CA SER A 2 31.36 27.73 -20.11
C SER A 2 30.17 26.77 -20.30
N LEU A 3 30.20 25.93 -21.33
CA LEU A 3 29.18 24.90 -21.58
C LEU A 3 29.04 23.95 -20.38
N GLU A 4 30.17 23.58 -19.77
CA GLU A 4 30.21 22.75 -18.55
C GLU A 4 29.50 23.43 -17.37
N LEU A 5 29.66 24.76 -17.23
CA LEU A 5 29.00 25.50 -16.17
C LEU A 5 27.48 25.57 -16.38
N GLN A 6 27.02 25.62 -17.64
CA GLN A 6 25.59 25.56 -17.96
C GLN A 6 24.99 24.18 -17.65
N GLU A 7 25.72 23.10 -17.90
CA GLU A 7 25.28 21.73 -17.58
C GLU A 7 25.19 21.51 -16.07
N ILE A 8 26.18 21.97 -15.30
CA ILE A 8 26.17 21.88 -13.83
C ILE A 8 24.99 22.66 -13.25
N VAL A 9 24.77 23.89 -13.72
CA VAL A 9 23.63 24.72 -13.26
C VAL A 9 22.30 24.04 -13.58
N ARG A 10 22.14 23.46 -14.77
CA ARG A 10 20.93 22.72 -15.15
C ARG A 10 20.70 21.52 -14.24
N ALA A 11 21.71 20.68 -14.03
CA ALA A 11 21.60 19.50 -13.18
C ALA A 11 21.26 19.86 -11.73
N ASN A 12 21.82 20.96 -11.21
CA ASN A 12 21.49 21.46 -9.88
C ASN A 12 20.04 21.94 -9.78
N ILE A 13 19.54 22.69 -10.78
CA ILE A 13 18.14 23.13 -10.82
C ILE A 13 17.21 21.91 -10.80
N GLU A 14 17.45 20.94 -11.68
CA GLU A 14 16.64 19.71 -11.77
C GLU A 14 16.67 18.91 -10.45
N HIS A 15 17.83 18.83 -9.80
CA HIS A 15 17.96 18.19 -8.50
C HIS A 15 17.16 18.92 -7.41
N HIS A 16 17.18 20.25 -7.40
CA HIS A 16 16.42 21.07 -6.44
C HIS A 16 14.91 20.98 -6.66
N GLU A 17 14.46 20.96 -7.91
CA GLU A 17 13.05 20.76 -8.26
C GLU A 17 12.56 19.40 -7.76
N LYS A 18 13.30 18.31 -8.06
CA LYS A 18 12.98 16.96 -7.58
C LYS A 18 12.96 16.87 -6.06
N SER A 19 13.92 17.52 -5.39
CA SER A 19 14.01 17.53 -3.92
C SER A 19 12.82 18.26 -3.30
N THR A 20 12.48 19.42 -3.84
CA THR A 20 11.31 20.22 -3.41
C THR A 20 10.02 19.43 -3.58
N GLN A 21 9.86 18.74 -4.73
CA GLN A 21 8.67 17.95 -4.99
C GLN A 21 8.53 16.78 -4.00
N LYS A 22 9.63 16.08 -3.68
CA LYS A 22 9.62 15.00 -2.68
C LYS A 22 9.23 15.50 -1.29
N ILE A 23 9.73 16.67 -0.90
CA ILE A 23 9.37 17.30 0.38
C ILE A 23 7.87 17.62 0.38
N MET A 24 7.35 18.24 -0.67
CA MET A 24 5.93 18.59 -0.80
C MET A 24 5.03 17.35 -0.74
N ASP A 25 5.38 16.29 -1.47
CA ASP A 25 4.64 15.02 -1.46
C ASP A 25 4.60 14.38 -0.07
N GLU A 26 5.69 14.47 0.68
CA GLU A 26 5.76 13.93 2.04
C GLU A 26 4.94 14.79 3.02
N LEU A 27 4.97 16.11 2.88
CA LEU A 27 4.12 17.01 3.67
C LEU A 27 2.63 16.75 3.41
N LEU A 28 2.22 16.55 2.16
CA LEU A 28 0.85 16.20 1.81
C LEU A 28 0.44 14.85 2.43
N ARG A 29 1.33 13.85 2.39
CA ARG A 29 1.10 12.55 3.01
C ARG A 29 0.95 12.66 4.53
N LEU A 30 1.80 13.46 5.17
CA LEU A 30 1.75 13.67 6.62
C LEU A 30 0.48 14.42 7.03
N SER A 31 0.07 15.44 6.27
CA SER A 31 -1.23 16.11 6.48
C SER A 31 -2.38 15.10 6.44
N TYR A 32 -2.40 14.25 5.40
CA TYR A 32 -3.42 13.21 5.26
C TYR A 32 -3.47 12.26 6.47
N ILE A 33 -2.32 11.86 7.02
CA ILE A 33 -2.26 11.00 8.21
C ILE A 33 -2.75 11.73 9.46
N ILE A 34 -2.33 12.98 9.65
CA ILE A 34 -2.68 13.80 10.83
C ILE A 34 -4.19 14.06 10.88
N ASP A 35 -4.84 14.23 9.73
CA ASP A 35 -6.29 14.46 9.63
C ASP A 35 -7.13 13.20 9.96
N GLY A 36 -6.53 12.14 10.49
CA GLY A 36 -7.21 10.92 10.93
C GLY A 36 -7.61 10.00 9.77
N CYS A 37 -7.15 10.28 8.55
CA CYS A 37 -7.26 9.35 7.44
C CYS A 37 -6.18 8.27 7.57
N GLU A 38 -6.34 7.38 8.56
CA GLU A 38 -5.56 6.15 8.61
C GLU A 38 -5.69 5.44 7.26
N ALA A 39 -4.60 4.83 6.79
CA ALA A 39 -4.62 3.93 5.65
C ALA A 39 -5.41 2.68 6.05
N ARG A 40 -6.74 2.80 6.14
CA ARG A 40 -7.64 1.65 6.25
C ARG A 40 -7.30 0.73 5.09
N THR A 41 -7.28 -0.56 5.38
CA THR A 41 -7.16 -1.61 4.37
C THR A 41 -8.06 -1.27 3.20
N LEU A 42 -7.55 -1.35 1.97
CA LEU A 42 -8.31 -1.11 0.72
C LEU A 42 -9.63 -1.90 0.63
N ALA A 43 -9.87 -2.84 1.56
CA ALA A 43 -11.14 -3.52 1.76
C ALA A 43 -12.31 -2.59 2.16
N ASP A 44 -12.05 -1.42 2.77
CA ASP A 44 -13.10 -0.58 3.40
C ASP A 44 -13.42 0.74 2.67
N LEU A 45 -12.95 0.93 1.44
CA LEU A 45 -13.38 2.06 0.61
C LEU A 45 -14.29 1.54 -0.50
N ASP A 46 -15.52 2.07 -0.54
CA ASP A 46 -16.46 1.95 -1.67
C ASP A 46 -15.68 1.97 -2.98
N ALA A 47 -15.63 0.80 -3.64
CA ALA A 47 -14.59 0.41 -4.58
C ALA A 47 -14.21 1.52 -5.59
N PRO A 48 -13.08 2.23 -5.40
CA PRO A 48 -12.49 2.95 -6.51
C PRO A 48 -12.10 1.87 -7.52
N LYS A 49 -12.56 2.04 -8.78
CA LYS A 49 -12.28 1.19 -9.95
C LYS A 49 -11.05 0.31 -9.71
N SER A 50 -11.26 -1.00 -9.50
CA SER A 50 -10.21 -1.91 -9.06
C SER A 50 -9.00 -1.81 -10.00
N LEU A 51 -7.96 -1.10 -9.57
CA LEU A 51 -6.78 -0.92 -10.40
C LEU A 51 -6.09 -2.27 -10.57
N SER A 52 -5.74 -2.56 -11.82
CA SER A 52 -4.88 -3.68 -12.17
C SER A 52 -3.50 -3.49 -11.55
N ASP A 53 -2.79 -4.60 -11.33
CA ASP A 53 -1.43 -4.56 -10.79
C ASP A 53 -0.47 -3.73 -11.67
N SER A 54 -0.72 -3.70 -12.99
CA SER A 54 0.02 -2.87 -13.95
C SER A 54 -0.24 -1.38 -13.74
N GLU A 55 -1.49 -0.99 -13.50
CA GLU A 55 -1.85 0.42 -13.23
C GLU A 55 -1.24 0.88 -11.91
N ILE A 56 -1.33 0.05 -10.85
CA ILE A 56 -0.70 0.36 -9.56
C ILE A 56 0.81 0.51 -9.72
N ALA A 57 1.47 -0.40 -10.45
CA ALA A 57 2.90 -0.30 -10.69
C ALA A 57 3.28 0.96 -11.49
N ALA A 58 2.44 1.40 -12.44
CA ALA A 58 2.67 2.63 -13.19
C ALA A 58 2.52 3.87 -12.30
N VAL A 59 1.47 3.93 -11.49
CA VAL A 59 1.24 5.02 -10.52
C VAL A 59 2.40 5.13 -9.53
N MET A 60 2.82 4.01 -8.93
CA MET A 60 3.93 4.00 -7.98
C MET A 60 5.25 4.42 -8.63
N ARG A 61 5.50 4.00 -9.87
CA ARG A 61 6.69 4.42 -10.62
C ARG A 61 6.71 5.92 -10.88
N ASP A 62 5.58 6.51 -11.25
CA ASP A 62 5.49 7.94 -11.49
C ASP A 62 5.75 8.76 -10.21
N VAL A 63 5.19 8.32 -9.08
CA VAL A 63 5.45 8.96 -7.77
C VAL A 63 6.90 8.78 -7.32
N ASP A 64 7.47 7.59 -7.47
CA ASP A 64 8.85 7.29 -7.08
C ASP A 64 9.87 8.05 -7.97
N ASN A 65 9.52 8.29 -9.24
CA ASN A 65 10.28 9.12 -10.17
C ASN A 65 10.09 10.63 -9.95
N SER A 66 9.42 11.03 -8.86
CA SER A 66 9.21 12.43 -8.47
C SER A 66 8.27 13.22 -9.39
N LEU A 67 7.30 12.55 -10.05
CA LEU A 67 6.24 13.26 -10.78
C LEU A 67 5.36 14.09 -9.84
N GLY A 68 5.51 14.01 -8.51
CA GLY A 68 4.66 14.73 -7.59
C GLY A 68 3.30 14.04 -7.41
N ALA A 69 2.79 14.04 -6.18
CA ALA A 69 1.58 13.32 -5.83
C ALA A 69 0.34 13.85 -6.58
N ILE A 70 0.23 15.17 -6.71
CA ILE A 70 -0.92 15.82 -7.37
C ILE A 70 -0.93 15.53 -8.88
N GLU A 71 0.23 15.64 -9.54
CA GLU A 71 0.32 15.36 -10.97
C GLU A 71 0.12 13.87 -11.28
N ALA A 72 0.63 12.98 -10.43
CA ALA A 72 0.35 11.56 -10.53
C ALA A 72 -1.16 11.26 -10.39
N CYS A 73 -1.83 11.89 -9.44
CA CYS A 73 -3.29 11.81 -9.31
C CYS A 73 -4.03 12.27 -10.57
N ASN A 74 -3.65 13.43 -11.12
CA ASN A 74 -4.26 13.97 -12.34
C ASN A 74 -4.01 13.06 -13.56
N LYS A 75 -2.81 12.50 -13.68
CA LYS A 75 -2.42 11.63 -14.80
C LYS A 75 -3.18 10.31 -14.82
N HIS A 76 -3.45 9.76 -13.64
CA HIS A 76 -4.08 8.45 -13.49
C HIS A 76 -5.56 8.52 -13.12
N ASP A 77 -6.13 9.72 -13.03
CA ASP A 77 -7.51 9.99 -12.60
C ASP A 77 -7.82 9.34 -11.23
N LEU A 78 -6.94 9.60 -10.26
CA LEU A 78 -7.02 9.02 -8.93
C LEU A 78 -7.20 10.09 -7.85
N PRO A 79 -8.06 9.85 -6.85
CA PRO A 79 -8.10 10.71 -5.68
C PRO A 79 -6.79 10.57 -4.88
N LEU A 80 -6.38 11.67 -4.26
CA LEU A 80 -5.14 11.76 -3.48
C LEU A 80 -5.10 10.76 -2.31
N THR A 81 -6.26 10.43 -1.76
CA THR A 81 -6.43 9.44 -0.70
C THR A 81 -6.01 8.03 -1.14
N THR A 82 -6.50 7.59 -2.30
CA THR A 82 -6.14 6.30 -2.91
C THR A 82 -4.64 6.26 -3.24
N LEU A 83 -4.07 7.36 -3.72
CA LEU A 83 -2.62 7.43 -3.98
C LEU A 83 -1.80 7.16 -2.72
N PHE A 84 -2.13 7.82 -1.60
CA PHE A 84 -1.38 7.63 -0.35
C PHE A 84 -1.57 6.24 0.24
N GLN A 85 -2.74 5.63 0.10
CA GLN A 85 -2.96 4.24 0.49
C GLN A 85 -2.14 3.26 -0.35
N LEU A 86 -2.14 3.43 -1.68
CA LEU A 86 -1.30 2.62 -2.57
C LEU A 86 0.18 2.80 -2.23
N ARG A 87 0.61 4.03 -1.94
CA ARG A 87 1.99 4.32 -1.53
C ARG A 87 2.34 3.69 -0.18
N ALA A 88 1.43 3.70 0.79
CA ALA A 88 1.66 3.02 2.07
C ALA A 88 1.85 1.51 1.89
N LYS A 89 1.16 0.90 0.93
CA LYS A 89 1.15 -0.55 0.71
C LYS A 89 2.21 -1.06 -0.28
N PHE A 90 2.45 -0.32 -1.37
CA PHE A 90 3.18 -0.81 -2.54
C PHE A 90 4.39 0.07 -2.93
N LYS A 91 4.77 1.06 -2.12
CA LYS A 91 5.95 1.90 -2.41
C LYS A 91 7.19 1.06 -2.69
N GLY A 92 7.90 1.38 -3.78
CA GLY A 92 9.10 0.66 -4.21
C GLY A 92 8.84 -0.74 -4.78
N MET A 93 7.58 -1.20 -4.90
CA MET A 93 7.25 -2.48 -5.50
C MET A 93 7.05 -2.35 -7.00
N ASN A 94 7.54 -3.35 -7.75
CA ASN A 94 7.19 -3.52 -9.16
C ASN A 94 5.92 -4.39 -9.30
N GLN A 95 5.41 -4.52 -10.52
CA GLN A 95 4.19 -5.29 -10.80
C GLN A 95 4.25 -6.73 -10.27
N SER A 96 5.39 -7.43 -10.44
CA SER A 96 5.54 -8.81 -9.97
C SER A 96 5.50 -8.89 -8.43
N ALA A 97 6.14 -7.93 -7.75
CA ALA A 97 6.11 -7.84 -6.30
C ALA A 97 4.69 -7.52 -5.78
N ILE A 98 3.95 -6.64 -6.46
CA ILE A 98 2.55 -6.33 -6.13
C ILE A 98 1.68 -7.59 -6.24
N GLN A 99 1.79 -8.31 -7.35
CA GLN A 99 1.03 -9.55 -7.58
C GLN A 99 1.34 -10.60 -6.49
N ARG A 100 2.63 -10.77 -6.17
CA ARG A 100 3.07 -11.68 -5.11
C ARG A 100 2.55 -11.26 -3.74
N SER A 101 2.53 -9.95 -3.45
CA SER A 101 2.00 -9.41 -2.19
C SER A 101 0.51 -9.74 -2.04
N ARG A 102 -0.29 -9.53 -3.09
CA ARG A 102 -1.73 -9.86 -3.07
C ARG A 102 -1.98 -11.35 -2.84
N LEU A 103 -1.22 -12.22 -3.51
CA LEU A 103 -1.35 -13.67 -3.33
C LEU A 103 -0.96 -14.10 -1.91
N LEU A 104 0.05 -13.48 -1.32
CA LEU A 104 0.43 -13.75 0.07
C LEU A 104 -0.64 -13.28 1.06
N GLU A 105 -1.24 -12.11 0.84
CA GLU A 105 -2.36 -11.61 1.66
C GLU A 105 -3.57 -12.54 1.60
N GLU A 106 -3.94 -13.01 0.41
CA GLU A 106 -5.01 -13.99 0.22
C GLU A 106 -4.74 -15.27 1.02
N ARG A 107 -3.52 -15.82 0.93
CA ARG A 107 -3.12 -17.01 1.71
C ARG A 107 -3.08 -16.76 3.20
N CYS A 108 -2.64 -15.59 3.65
CA CYS A 108 -2.68 -15.22 5.06
C CYS A 108 -4.11 -15.14 5.59
N ASN A 109 -5.04 -14.59 4.81
CA ASN A 109 -6.46 -14.53 5.17
C ASN A 109 -7.06 -15.93 5.27
N GLU A 110 -6.84 -16.79 4.27
CA GLU A 110 -7.29 -18.19 4.29
C GLU A 110 -6.75 -18.95 5.52
N LEU A 111 -5.47 -18.78 5.83
CA LEU A 111 -4.84 -19.41 6.99
C LEU A 111 -5.42 -18.88 8.31
N THR A 112 -5.68 -17.58 8.40
CA THR A 112 -6.26 -16.95 9.59
C THR A 112 -7.67 -17.48 9.83
N GLU A 113 -8.51 -17.55 8.80
CA GLU A 113 -9.85 -18.16 8.90
C GLU A 113 -9.79 -19.63 9.32
N ARG A 114 -8.83 -20.38 8.78
CA ARG A 114 -8.66 -21.81 9.13
C ARG A 114 -8.19 -21.98 10.57
N LEU A 115 -7.28 -21.13 11.03
CA LEU A 115 -6.83 -21.13 12.43
C LEU A 115 -7.97 -20.81 13.38
N GLU A 116 -8.80 -19.82 13.06
CA GLU A 116 -9.95 -19.47 13.89
C GLU A 116 -10.96 -20.63 13.97
N LYS A 117 -11.25 -21.30 12.86
CA LYS A 117 -12.10 -22.49 12.83
C LYS A 117 -11.54 -23.62 13.71
N LEU A 118 -10.25 -23.92 13.57
CA LEU A 118 -9.58 -24.97 14.37
C LEU A 118 -9.54 -24.62 15.85
N LYS A 119 -9.34 -23.34 16.19
CA LYS A 119 -9.35 -22.87 17.57
C LYS A 119 -10.72 -23.07 18.22
N ILE A 120 -11.81 -22.69 17.52
CA ILE A 120 -13.19 -22.91 17.98
C ILE A 120 -13.48 -24.40 18.15
N GLU A 121 -13.02 -25.26 17.22
CA GLU A 121 -13.19 -26.71 17.32
C GLU A 121 -12.42 -27.32 18.51
N ASN A 122 -11.18 -26.88 18.72
CA ASN A 122 -10.36 -27.34 19.84
C ASN A 122 -10.95 -26.91 21.19
N GLU A 123 -11.43 -25.67 21.30
CA GLU A 123 -12.16 -25.20 22.48
C GLU A 123 -13.41 -26.08 22.74
N ARG A 124 -14.18 -26.42 21.71
CA ARG A 124 -15.34 -27.33 21.84
C ARG A 124 -14.95 -28.72 22.34
N LEU A 125 -13.87 -29.30 21.80
CA LEU A 125 -13.39 -30.62 22.20
C LEU A 125 -12.78 -30.62 23.61
N SER A 126 -12.12 -29.53 24.01
CA SER A 126 -11.58 -29.35 25.36
C SER A 126 -12.68 -29.15 26.41
N ILE A 127 -13.86 -28.68 26.02
CA ILE A 127 -15.03 -28.49 26.91
C ILE A 127 -15.89 -29.76 26.99
N ALA A 128 -15.74 -30.74 26.09
CA ALA A 128 -16.44 -32.01 26.16
C ALA A 128 -15.82 -32.89 27.27
N PRO A 129 -16.47 -33.06 28.44
CA PRO A 129 -15.90 -33.87 29.50
C PRO A 129 -15.89 -35.35 29.10
N ALA A 130 -14.85 -36.04 29.56
CA ALA A 130 -14.74 -37.48 29.63
C ALA A 130 -16.05 -38.11 30.17
N SER A 131 -16.92 -38.52 29.26
CA SER A 131 -18.20 -39.16 29.54
C SER A 131 -18.20 -40.60 29.03
N VAL A 132 -17.11 -41.32 29.28
CA VAL A 132 -17.02 -42.78 29.22
C VAL A 132 -15.83 -43.10 30.15
N GLN A 133 -15.94 -43.71 31.33
CA GLN A 133 -16.67 -44.92 31.70
C GLN A 133 -17.04 -44.85 33.19
N ALA A 134 -18.33 -44.92 33.50
CA ALA A 134 -18.80 -45.37 34.80
C ALA A 134 -20.13 -46.09 34.56
N THR A 135 -20.05 -47.41 34.40
CA THR A 135 -21.22 -48.29 34.53
C THR A 135 -20.82 -49.53 35.33
N PRO A 136 -21.73 -50.02 36.19
CA PRO A 136 -21.45 -50.74 37.43
C PRO A 136 -21.00 -52.20 37.25
#